data_AF-A0A831V297-F1
#
_entry.id   AF-A0A831V297-F1
#
_cell.length_a   1.000
_cell.length_b   1.000
_cell.length_c   1.000
_cell.angle_alpha   90.00
_cell.angle_beta   90.00
_cell.angle_gamma   90.00
#
_symmetry.space_group_name_H-M   'P 1'
#
loop_
_entity.id
_entity.type
_entity.pdbx_description
1 polymer ?
#
loop_
_entity_poly.entity_id
_entity_poly.type
_entity_poly.pdbx_seq_one_letter_code
_entity_poly.pdbx_strand_id
1 'polypeptide(L)'
;GQQPQTPSSGSPLAGAQSAAERPSVSESETGAEATATAVDRSEGDAEAGNAGAVISMMIVEREQAAMPPERVRRAIEESGFEFGEFAIYHFQDLDGADWFSLMNAVSPGQFDPDDLSSFETPALALFMQLPVRGGADPSLVFERMHQVATSLAESLDAMLIDDRREPLDSESIDRYRELIYSHG
;
A
#
# COMPACT_ATOMS: atom_id res chain seq x y z
N GLY A 1 -31.52 2.39 -41.24
CA GLY A 1 -30.92 2.68 -42.57
C GLY A 1 -29.99 3.86 -42.44
N GLN A 2 -28.99 3.98 -43.32
CA GLN A 2 -27.90 4.96 -43.22
C GLN A 2 -28.34 6.45 -43.20
N GLN A 3 -27.51 7.29 -42.58
CA GLN A 3 -27.42 8.73 -42.90
C GLN A 3 -26.76 8.93 -44.28
N PRO A 4 -26.90 10.11 -44.91
CA PRO A 4 -25.67 10.79 -45.37
C PRO A 4 -25.65 12.32 -45.24
N GLN A 5 -24.56 12.81 -44.65
CA GLN A 5 -23.60 13.82 -45.15
C GLN A 5 -24.08 15.02 -46.02
N THR A 6 -23.57 16.21 -45.68
CA THR A 6 -23.70 17.49 -46.42
C THR A 6 -22.80 17.57 -47.67
N PRO A 7 -22.91 18.63 -48.51
CA PRO A 7 -21.87 19.67 -48.42
C PRO A 7 -22.24 21.14 -48.82
N SER A 8 -21.51 22.09 -48.21
CA SER A 8 -20.89 23.33 -48.74
C SER A 8 -21.64 24.35 -49.62
N SER A 9 -21.65 25.64 -49.22
CA SER A 9 -20.71 26.68 -49.72
C SER A 9 -21.26 28.13 -49.56
N GLY A 10 -20.43 29.11 -49.18
CA GLY A 10 -20.77 30.55 -49.25
C GLY A 10 -20.07 31.51 -48.26
N SER A 11 -19.14 32.31 -48.77
CA SER A 11 -18.49 33.51 -48.17
C SER A 11 -18.26 34.54 -49.31
N PRO A 12 -17.72 35.78 -49.14
CA PRO A 12 -17.19 36.48 -47.94
C PRO A 12 -17.62 37.99 -47.84
N LEU A 13 -17.08 38.76 -46.87
CA LEU A 13 -16.43 40.08 -47.15
C LEU A 13 -15.50 40.57 -46.00
N ALA A 14 -14.50 41.38 -46.38
CA ALA A 14 -13.43 42.06 -45.61
C ALA A 14 -13.87 42.92 -44.39
N GLY A 15 -12.99 43.45 -43.53
CA GLY A 15 -11.50 43.51 -43.44
C GLY A 15 -11.10 44.13 -42.07
N ALA A 16 -9.86 44.51 -41.74
CA ALA A 16 -8.58 44.57 -42.45
C ALA A 16 -7.40 44.63 -41.43
N GLN A 17 -6.19 44.16 -41.82
CA GLN A 17 -4.83 44.79 -41.66
C GLN A 17 -4.34 45.26 -40.25
N SER A 18 -3.06 45.32 -39.85
CA SER A 18 -1.69 44.86 -40.25
C SER A 18 -0.73 45.22 -39.07
N ALA A 19 0.54 44.81 -38.90
CA ALA A 19 1.51 43.97 -39.62
C ALA A 19 2.21 43.00 -38.59
N ALA A 20 3.27 42.19 -38.81
CA ALA A 20 4.67 42.36 -39.25
C ALA A 20 5.52 43.36 -38.41
N GLU A 21 6.78 43.09 -38.01
CA GLU A 21 7.79 42.19 -38.60
C GLU A 21 8.83 41.63 -37.58
N ARG A 22 9.85 40.90 -38.07
CA ARG A 22 10.83 40.05 -37.33
C ARG A 22 12.26 40.68 -37.42
N PRO A 23 13.38 39.93 -37.27
CA PRO A 23 13.97 39.17 -36.14
C PRO A 23 15.36 39.74 -35.73
N SER A 24 16.15 39.05 -34.87
CA SER A 24 17.54 38.57 -35.20
C SER A 24 18.50 38.38 -33.99
N VAL A 25 18.71 37.10 -33.61
CA VAL A 25 19.94 36.36 -33.18
C VAL A 25 20.94 36.84 -32.09
N SER A 26 21.48 35.82 -31.40
CA SER A 26 22.84 35.68 -30.79
C SER A 26 23.17 36.45 -29.50
N GLU A 27 23.88 35.87 -28.50
CA GLU A 27 24.26 34.46 -28.21
C GLU A 27 24.79 34.36 -26.76
N SER A 28 25.05 33.14 -26.27
CA SER A 28 25.81 32.82 -25.03
C SER A 28 25.20 33.23 -23.67
N GLU A 29 25.36 32.48 -22.57
CA GLU A 29 25.75 31.08 -22.34
C GLU A 29 25.53 30.73 -20.84
N THR A 30 25.65 29.46 -20.47
CA THR A 30 25.85 28.96 -19.08
C THR A 30 24.64 28.95 -18.14
N GLY A 31 24.59 27.95 -17.26
CA GLY A 31 23.82 28.02 -16.01
C GLY A 31 22.71 26.98 -15.83
N ALA A 32 23.02 25.70 -15.98
CA ALA A 32 22.19 24.67 -15.38
C ALA A 32 22.48 24.63 -13.88
N GLU A 33 21.51 24.96 -13.03
CA GLU A 33 21.55 24.52 -11.63
C GLU A 33 20.14 24.20 -11.12
N ALA A 34 19.93 22.93 -10.82
CA ALA A 34 18.70 22.46 -10.19
C ALA A 34 18.81 22.74 -8.69
N THR A 35 18.03 23.71 -8.19
CA THR A 35 17.86 23.90 -6.74
C THR A 35 16.98 22.77 -6.20
N ALA A 36 17.59 21.61 -5.99
CA ALA A 36 17.06 20.58 -5.13
C ALA A 36 16.99 21.16 -3.70
N THR A 37 15.78 21.46 -3.23
CA THR A 37 15.56 21.84 -1.84
C THR A 37 15.92 20.65 -0.96
N ALA A 38 17.13 20.68 -0.40
CA ALA A 38 17.57 19.72 0.58
C ALA A 38 16.62 19.81 1.79
N VAL A 39 15.79 18.77 1.97
CA VAL A 39 15.06 18.59 3.21
C VAL A 39 16.11 18.31 4.28
N ASP A 40 16.23 19.28 5.18
CA ASP A 40 17.08 19.23 6.35
C ASP A 40 16.84 17.91 7.11
N ARG A 41 17.88 17.08 7.21
CA ARG A 41 17.90 15.97 8.16
C ARG A 41 18.17 16.55 9.53
N SER A 42 17.13 17.12 10.13
CA SER A 42 17.07 17.28 11.57
C SER A 42 17.01 15.87 12.17
N GLU A 43 18.20 15.32 12.42
CA GLU A 43 18.44 14.18 13.32
C GLU A 43 18.01 14.62 14.72
N GLY A 44 16.70 14.55 14.97
CA GLY A 44 16.13 14.69 16.28
C GLY A 44 16.51 13.45 17.09
N ASP A 45 17.29 13.67 18.14
CA ASP A 45 17.54 12.72 19.24
C ASP A 45 16.19 12.36 19.89
N ALA A 46 15.48 11.42 19.27
CA ALA A 46 14.30 10.78 19.81
C ALA A 46 14.77 9.70 20.79
N GLU A 47 14.89 10.09 22.06
CA GLU A 47 14.93 9.24 23.26
C GLU A 47 14.89 7.73 22.94
N ALA A 48 16.07 7.09 22.90
CA ALA A 48 16.22 5.67 22.56
C ALA A 48 15.74 4.76 23.72
N GLY A 49 14.48 4.91 24.11
CA GLY A 49 13.77 4.17 25.15
C GLY A 49 12.66 3.32 24.54
N ASN A 50 13.04 2.19 23.95
CA ASN A 50 12.16 1.16 23.40
C ASN A 50 11.22 1.62 22.26
N ALA A 51 11.80 1.90 21.08
CA ALA A 51 11.04 1.87 19.84
C ALA A 51 10.62 0.41 19.56
N GLY A 52 9.32 0.12 19.69
CA GLY A 52 8.78 -1.24 19.58
C GLY A 52 9.08 -1.89 18.24
N ALA A 53 9.44 -3.19 18.27
CA ALA A 53 9.69 -3.96 17.07
C ALA A 53 8.37 -4.26 16.32
N VAL A 54 8.46 -4.47 15.01
CA VAL A 54 7.32 -4.82 14.14
C VAL A 54 7.67 -6.11 13.39
N ILE A 55 6.73 -7.06 13.39
CA ILE A 55 6.79 -8.24 12.53
C ILE A 55 5.75 -8.05 11.43
N SER A 56 6.15 -8.29 10.18
CA SER A 56 5.28 -8.17 9.02
C SER A 56 5.43 -9.36 8.08
N MET A 57 4.30 -9.81 7.52
CA MET A 57 4.21 -10.77 6.43
C MET A 57 3.37 -10.16 5.31
N MET A 58 3.63 -10.51 4.05
CA MET A 58 2.85 -10.04 2.92
C MET A 58 2.22 -11.21 2.15
N ILE A 59 0.95 -11.06 1.78
CA ILE A 59 0.20 -11.99 0.95
C ILE A 59 0.13 -11.37 -0.44
N VAL A 60 0.78 -11.98 -1.43
CA VAL A 60 1.06 -11.38 -2.74
C VAL A 60 0.57 -12.29 -3.87
N GLU A 61 -0.08 -11.70 -4.87
CA GLU A 61 -0.57 -12.39 -6.07
C GLU A 61 0.58 -13.06 -6.86
N ARG A 62 0.31 -14.20 -7.54
CA ARG A 62 1.31 -15.03 -8.22
C ARG A 62 1.74 -14.52 -9.59
N GLU A 63 0.82 -13.99 -10.38
CA GLU A 63 1.01 -13.63 -11.79
C GLU A 63 1.23 -12.12 -12.03
N GLN A 64 1.39 -11.33 -10.95
CA GLN A 64 1.52 -9.86 -10.93
C GLN A 64 0.25 -9.11 -11.37
N ALA A 65 -0.91 -9.75 -11.24
CA ALA A 65 -2.23 -9.13 -11.34
C ALA A 65 -2.72 -8.64 -9.95
N ALA A 66 -3.89 -8.00 -9.92
CA ALA A 66 -4.59 -7.74 -8.67
C ALA A 66 -5.45 -8.95 -8.28
N MET A 67 -5.52 -9.26 -6.98
CA MET A 67 -6.46 -10.23 -6.45
C MET A 67 -7.90 -9.72 -6.59
N PRO A 68 -8.89 -10.57 -6.94
CA PRO A 68 -10.28 -10.12 -7.13
C PRO A 68 -10.87 -9.53 -5.84
N PRO A 69 -11.47 -8.33 -5.88
CA PRO A 69 -11.86 -7.59 -4.68
C PRO A 69 -12.90 -8.32 -3.83
N GLU A 70 -13.86 -9.03 -4.44
CA GLU A 70 -14.85 -9.82 -3.70
C GLU A 70 -14.21 -10.97 -2.92
N ARG A 71 -13.12 -11.55 -3.46
CA ARG A 71 -12.39 -12.63 -2.80
C ARG A 71 -11.52 -12.08 -1.66
N VAL A 72 -10.84 -10.96 -1.89
CA VAL A 72 -10.04 -10.26 -0.86
C VAL A 72 -10.92 -9.88 0.32
N ARG A 73 -12.01 -9.13 0.07
CA ARG A 73 -12.96 -8.72 1.11
C ARG A 73 -13.49 -9.92 1.90
N ARG A 74 -13.99 -10.94 1.20
CA ARG A 74 -14.55 -12.14 1.82
C ARG A 74 -13.52 -12.89 2.67
N ALA A 75 -12.28 -13.04 2.18
CA ALA A 75 -11.23 -13.74 2.91
C ALA A 75 -10.85 -13.01 4.21
N ILE A 76 -10.82 -11.68 4.20
CA ILE A 76 -10.59 -10.83 5.37
C ILE A 76 -11.75 -10.99 6.37
N GLU A 77 -13.00 -10.84 5.93
CA GLU A 77 -14.20 -10.96 6.78
C GLU A 77 -14.34 -12.38 7.37
N GLU A 78 -14.16 -13.44 6.56
CA GLU A 78 -14.23 -14.85 7.02
C GLU A 78 -13.07 -15.25 7.94
N SER A 79 -11.93 -14.55 7.89
CA SER A 79 -10.82 -14.76 8.82
C SER A 79 -11.06 -14.13 10.19
N GLY A 80 -12.11 -13.33 10.36
CA GLY A 80 -12.47 -12.69 11.62
C GLY A 80 -11.78 -11.35 11.90
N PHE A 81 -11.41 -10.60 10.85
CA PHE A 81 -10.96 -9.22 11.02
C PHE A 81 -12.14 -8.25 11.08
N GLU A 82 -11.99 -7.18 11.87
CA GLU A 82 -12.94 -6.07 11.95
C GLU A 82 -12.31 -4.78 11.40
N PHE A 83 -13.07 -4.00 10.65
CA PHE A 83 -12.60 -2.72 10.11
C PHE A 83 -12.62 -1.64 11.20
N GLY A 84 -11.53 -0.87 11.35
CA GLY A 84 -11.38 0.04 12.48
C GLY A 84 -10.44 1.23 12.28
N GLU A 85 -9.52 1.40 13.22
CA GLU A 85 -8.61 2.55 13.27
C GLU A 85 -7.74 2.64 12.01
N PHE A 86 -7.37 3.85 11.60
CA PHE A 86 -6.61 4.13 10.37
C PHE A 86 -7.24 3.63 9.05
N ALA A 87 -8.52 3.23 9.04
CA ALA A 87 -9.19 2.64 7.88
C ALA A 87 -8.50 1.35 7.36
N ILE A 88 -8.05 0.51 8.29
CA ILE A 88 -7.52 -0.83 8.03
C ILE A 88 -8.32 -1.88 8.82
N TYR A 89 -7.94 -3.14 8.67
CA TYR A 89 -8.57 -4.27 9.35
C TYR A 89 -7.73 -4.73 10.54
N HIS A 90 -8.37 -5.05 11.67
CA HIS A 90 -7.70 -5.52 12.88
C HIS A 90 -8.22 -6.91 13.28
N PHE A 91 -7.33 -7.76 13.77
CA PHE A 91 -7.70 -9.00 14.42
C PHE A 91 -7.65 -8.77 15.93
N GLN A 92 -8.78 -8.94 16.60
CA GLN A 92 -8.94 -8.63 18.03
C GLN A 92 -9.04 -9.89 18.89
N ASP A 93 -8.62 -9.76 20.14
CA ASP A 93 -8.92 -10.73 21.20
C ASP A 93 -10.40 -10.64 21.63
N LEU A 94 -10.86 -11.59 22.44
CA LEU A 94 -12.17 -11.60 23.09
C LEU A 94 -12.43 -10.36 23.97
N ASP A 95 -11.37 -9.72 24.47
CA ASP A 95 -11.42 -8.48 25.24
C ASP A 95 -11.33 -7.20 24.36
N GLY A 96 -11.32 -7.33 23.02
CA GLY A 96 -11.29 -6.21 22.07
C GLY A 96 -9.93 -5.54 21.88
N ALA A 97 -8.83 -6.21 22.27
CA ALA A 97 -7.48 -5.71 22.07
C ALA A 97 -6.94 -6.12 20.68
N ASP A 98 -6.48 -5.14 19.89
CA ASP A 98 -5.88 -5.41 18.57
C ASP A 98 -4.56 -6.19 18.72
N TRP A 99 -4.58 -7.46 18.33
CA TRP A 99 -3.41 -8.34 18.34
C TRP A 99 -2.50 -8.10 17.14
N PHE A 100 -3.08 -7.98 15.95
CA PHE A 100 -2.40 -7.67 14.70
C PHE A 100 -3.35 -7.01 13.71
N SER A 101 -2.82 -6.45 12.62
CA SER A 101 -3.60 -5.67 11.66
C SER A 101 -3.23 -6.00 10.22
N LEU A 102 -4.21 -5.89 9.33
CA LEU A 102 -4.13 -6.17 7.91
C LEU A 102 -4.46 -4.89 7.13
N MET A 103 -3.55 -4.49 6.25
CA MET A 103 -3.68 -3.31 5.40
C MET A 103 -3.47 -3.68 3.93
N ASN A 104 -3.90 -2.80 3.02
CA ASN A 104 -3.52 -2.92 1.62
C ASN A 104 -2.01 -2.59 1.51
N ALA A 105 -1.23 -3.39 0.78
CA ALA A 105 0.20 -3.12 0.61
C ALA A 105 0.47 -2.04 -0.47
N VAL A 106 -0.55 -1.59 -1.18
CA VAL A 106 -0.51 -0.47 -2.14
C VAL A 106 -0.94 0.83 -1.46
N SER A 107 -0.16 1.90 -1.65
CA SER A 107 -0.45 3.24 -1.12
C SER A 107 -1.85 3.74 -1.57
N PRO A 108 -2.70 4.31 -0.68
CA PRO A 108 -2.39 4.75 0.68
C PRO A 108 -2.42 3.66 1.77
N GLY A 109 -2.77 2.43 1.42
CA GLY A 109 -2.80 1.27 2.32
C GLY A 109 -4.13 1.02 3.04
N GLN A 110 -5.12 1.89 2.82
CA GLN A 110 -6.43 1.86 3.46
C GLN A 110 -7.46 1.08 2.64
N PHE A 111 -8.55 0.67 3.28
CA PHE A 111 -9.75 0.14 2.63
C PHE A 111 -10.94 1.08 2.84
N ASP A 112 -11.90 0.98 1.93
CA ASP A 112 -13.22 1.58 2.05
C ASP A 112 -14.27 0.44 1.99
N PRO A 113 -14.95 0.10 3.10
CA PRO A 113 -15.94 -0.99 3.12
C PRO A 113 -17.15 -0.78 2.21
N ASP A 114 -17.43 0.45 1.77
CA ASP A 114 -18.50 0.80 0.84
C ASP A 114 -18.02 0.83 -0.63
N ASP A 115 -16.71 1.04 -0.88
CA ASP A 115 -16.08 0.92 -2.19
C ASP A 115 -15.28 -0.38 -2.36
N LEU A 116 -15.92 -1.35 -3.00
CA LEU A 116 -15.34 -2.65 -3.35
C LEU A 116 -14.02 -2.55 -4.14
N SER A 117 -13.79 -1.47 -4.92
CA SER A 117 -12.55 -1.32 -5.68
C SER A 117 -11.32 -1.11 -4.79
N SER A 118 -11.49 -0.66 -3.53
CA SER A 118 -10.40 -0.56 -2.55
C SER A 118 -9.78 -1.92 -2.16
N PHE A 119 -10.49 -3.02 -2.42
CA PHE A 119 -10.04 -4.40 -2.21
C PHE A 119 -9.34 -5.01 -3.43
N GLU A 120 -9.35 -4.35 -4.59
CA GLU A 120 -8.61 -4.81 -5.77
C GLU A 120 -7.13 -4.49 -5.55
N THR A 121 -6.33 -5.48 -5.16
CA THR A 121 -4.93 -5.26 -4.79
C THR A 121 -4.01 -6.42 -5.18
N PRO A 122 -2.79 -6.15 -5.67
CA PRO A 122 -1.77 -7.18 -5.87
C PRO A 122 -1.21 -7.73 -4.55
N ALA A 123 -1.38 -7.04 -3.41
CA ALA A 123 -0.80 -7.48 -2.14
C ALA A 123 -1.50 -6.92 -0.88
N LEU A 124 -1.56 -7.76 0.15
CA LEU A 124 -1.97 -7.41 1.51
C LEU A 124 -0.74 -7.47 2.43
N ALA A 125 -0.67 -6.58 3.42
CA ALA A 125 0.36 -6.63 4.46
C ALA A 125 -0.30 -6.89 5.82
N LEU A 126 0.17 -7.93 6.50
CA LEU A 126 -0.24 -8.33 7.85
C LEU A 126 0.89 -8.00 8.82
N PHE A 127 0.61 -7.33 9.94
CA PHE A 127 1.65 -6.92 10.88
C PHE A 127 1.20 -6.91 12.34
N MET A 128 2.15 -7.16 13.25
CA MET A 128 2.00 -7.03 14.70
C MET A 128 3.11 -6.17 15.28
N GLN A 129 2.81 -5.47 16.38
CA GLN A 129 3.73 -4.60 17.11
C GLN A 129 4.12 -5.25 18.44
N LEU A 130 5.38 -5.09 18.86
CA LEU A 130 5.93 -5.58 20.13
C LEU A 130 6.24 -4.40 21.06
N PRO A 131 5.87 -4.46 22.35
CA PRO A 131 5.04 -5.50 22.99
C PRO A 131 3.60 -5.47 22.49
N VAL A 132 2.91 -6.62 22.54
CA VAL A 132 1.52 -6.73 22.02
C VAL A 132 0.54 -5.99 22.93
N ARG A 133 -0.44 -5.30 22.31
CA ARG A 133 -1.52 -4.61 23.03
C ARG A 133 -2.34 -5.59 23.89
N GLY A 134 -2.88 -5.10 24.99
CA GLY A 134 -3.65 -5.94 25.94
C GLY A 134 -2.81 -6.85 26.84
N GLY A 135 -1.50 -7.01 26.60
CA GLY A 135 -0.62 -7.84 27.43
C GLY A 135 -0.75 -9.35 27.18
N ALA A 136 -1.25 -9.74 25.99
CA ALA A 136 -1.24 -11.11 25.52
C ALA A 136 0.20 -11.60 25.27
N ASP A 137 0.44 -12.93 25.38
CA ASP A 137 1.72 -13.54 25.05
C ASP A 137 2.04 -13.31 23.56
N PRO A 138 3.12 -12.57 23.22
CA PRO A 138 3.44 -12.26 21.83
C PRO A 138 3.72 -13.50 20.97
N SER A 139 4.18 -14.59 21.59
CA SER A 139 4.42 -15.87 20.91
C SER A 139 3.10 -16.49 20.44
N LEU A 140 2.07 -16.47 21.29
CA LEU A 140 0.72 -16.96 20.96
C LEU A 140 0.07 -16.10 19.87
N VAL A 141 0.24 -14.78 19.98
CA VAL A 141 -0.27 -13.82 18.99
C VAL A 141 0.41 -14.01 17.63
N PHE A 142 1.72 -14.24 17.62
CA PHE A 142 2.48 -14.53 16.40
C PHE A 142 2.06 -15.85 15.73
N GLU A 143 1.93 -16.94 16.48
CA GLU A 143 1.47 -18.22 15.90
C GLU A 143 0.04 -18.10 15.36
N ARG A 144 -0.83 -17.30 16.00
CA ARG A 144 -2.16 -16.97 15.46
C ARG A 144 -2.07 -16.13 14.19
N MET A 145 -1.22 -15.10 14.16
CA MET A 145 -1.00 -14.26 12.98
C MET A 145 -0.49 -15.10 11.79
N HIS A 146 0.48 -15.99 12.02
CA HIS A 146 1.03 -16.89 11.01
C HIS A 146 -0.01 -17.89 10.49
N GLN A 147 -0.86 -18.46 11.37
CA GLN A 147 -1.97 -19.31 10.98
C GLN A 147 -2.96 -18.58 10.06
N VAL A 148 -3.34 -17.34 10.42
CA VAL A 148 -4.27 -16.51 9.64
C VAL A 148 -3.64 -16.11 8.30
N ALA A 149 -2.35 -15.71 8.28
CA ALA A 149 -1.63 -15.39 7.05
C ALA A 149 -1.57 -16.56 6.06
N THR A 150 -1.31 -17.77 6.57
CA THR A 150 -1.30 -19.00 5.77
C THR A 150 -2.68 -19.28 5.18
N SER A 151 -3.73 -19.23 6.01
CA SER A 151 -5.11 -19.47 5.56
C SER A 151 -5.60 -18.42 4.55
N LEU A 152 -5.21 -17.15 4.71
CA LEU A 152 -5.50 -16.10 3.74
C LEU A 152 -4.81 -16.39 2.40
N ALA A 153 -3.51 -16.70 2.43
CA ALA A 153 -2.75 -17.01 1.21
C ALA A 153 -3.33 -18.23 0.45
N GLU A 154 -3.74 -19.29 1.18
CA GLU A 154 -4.45 -20.43 0.58
C GLU A 154 -5.81 -20.02 -0.02
N SER A 155 -6.62 -19.22 0.70
CA SER A 155 -7.95 -18.81 0.23
C SER A 155 -7.92 -17.89 -1.00
N LEU A 156 -6.84 -17.11 -1.15
CA LEU A 156 -6.64 -16.16 -2.24
C LEU A 156 -5.91 -16.77 -3.44
N ASP A 157 -5.31 -17.95 -3.29
CA ASP A 157 -4.30 -18.55 -4.17
C ASP A 157 -3.07 -17.63 -4.37
N ALA A 158 -2.59 -17.07 -3.28
CA ALA A 158 -1.48 -16.13 -3.22
C ALA A 158 -0.20 -16.80 -2.68
N MET A 159 0.92 -16.07 -2.76
CA MET A 159 2.16 -16.39 -2.07
C MET A 159 2.23 -15.66 -0.74
N LEU A 160 2.77 -16.31 0.28
CA LEU A 160 3.11 -15.68 1.55
C LEU A 160 4.62 -15.40 1.57
N ILE A 161 5.00 -14.15 1.77
CA ILE A 161 6.40 -13.68 1.80
C ILE A 161 6.71 -12.94 3.10
N ASP A 162 7.99 -12.93 3.46
CA ASP A 162 8.51 -12.35 4.69
C ASP A 162 8.79 -10.83 4.61
N ASP A 163 9.42 -10.27 5.64
CA ASP A 163 9.82 -8.85 5.72
C ASP A 163 10.87 -8.46 4.67
N ARG A 164 11.61 -9.43 4.13
CA ARG A 164 12.66 -9.28 3.11
C ARG A 164 12.14 -9.46 1.69
N ARG A 165 10.86 -9.82 1.53
CA ARG A 165 10.18 -10.20 0.28
C ARG A 165 10.66 -11.53 -0.30
N GLU A 166 11.17 -12.41 0.56
CA GLU A 166 11.51 -13.79 0.25
C GLU A 166 10.32 -14.70 0.60
N PRO A 167 10.12 -15.85 -0.07
CA PRO A 167 9.05 -16.79 0.28
C PRO A 167 9.12 -17.19 1.75
N LEU A 168 8.00 -17.11 2.48
CA LEU A 168 8.00 -17.38 3.92
C LEU A 168 8.41 -18.83 4.19
N ASP A 169 9.45 -19.00 5.01
CA ASP A 169 10.08 -20.29 5.29
C ASP A 169 10.42 -20.45 6.78
N SER A 170 11.03 -21.58 7.15
CA SER A 170 11.41 -21.84 8.54
C SER A 170 12.44 -20.85 9.10
N GLU A 171 13.38 -20.36 8.28
CA GLU A 171 14.38 -19.37 8.74
C GLU A 171 13.70 -18.04 9.09
N SER A 172 12.71 -17.64 8.28
CA SER A 172 11.88 -16.46 8.53
C SER A 172 11.09 -16.58 9.83
N ILE A 173 10.46 -17.73 10.07
CA ILE A 173 9.70 -17.98 11.30
C ILE A 173 10.60 -17.96 12.55
N ASP A 174 11.76 -18.62 12.50
CA ASP A 174 12.68 -18.64 13.65
C ASP A 174 13.31 -17.25 13.91
N ARG A 175 13.55 -16.45 12.86
CA ARG A 175 13.94 -15.04 12.98
C ARG A 175 12.89 -14.19 13.69
N TYR A 176 11.60 -14.40 13.39
CA TYR A 176 10.52 -13.69 14.08
C TYR A 176 10.40 -14.11 15.55
N ARG A 177 10.58 -15.41 15.86
CA ARG A 177 10.59 -15.91 17.25
C ARG A 177 11.73 -15.32 18.09
N GLU A 178 12.91 -15.16 17.51
CA GLU A 178 14.04 -14.48 18.18
C GLU A 178 13.76 -12.98 18.40
N LEU A 179 13.10 -12.32 17.44
CA LEU A 179 12.67 -10.93 17.60
C LEU A 179 11.64 -10.76 18.72
N ILE A 180 10.70 -11.71 18.85
CA ILE A 180 9.75 -11.80 19.96
C ILE A 180 10.47 -12.00 21.29
N TYR A 181 11.40 -12.96 21.37
CA TYR A 181 12.18 -13.19 22.58
C TYR A 181 12.96 -11.94 23.05
N SER A 182 13.39 -11.11 22.11
CA SER A 182 14.16 -9.89 22.37
C SER A 182 13.32 -8.65 22.72
N HIS A 183 12.03 -8.60 22.36
CA HIS A 183 11.19 -7.37 22.46
C HIS A 183 9.76 -7.59 23.00
N GLY A 184 9.38 -8.82 23.34
CA GLY A 184 8.06 -9.21 23.84
C GLY A 184 7.84 -9.01 25.34
#